data_AF-A0A1B9GQ14-F1
#
_entry.id   AF-A0A1B9GQ14-F1
#
_cell.length_a   1.000
_cell.length_b   1.000
_cell.length_c   1.000
_cell.angle_alpha   90.00
_cell.angle_beta   90.00
_cell.angle_gamma   90.00
#
_symmetry.space_group_name_H-M   'P 1'
#
loop_
_entity.id
_entity.type
_entity.pdbx_description
1 polymer ?
#
loop_
_entity_poly.entity_id
_entity_poly.type
_entity_poly.pdbx_seq_one_letter_code
_entity_poly.pdbx_strand_id
1 'polypeptide(L)'
;MYAKRLKAGGIETIYVCDKPESFEKLQAEFEGTDIIVLRDGHAVSRLSDFIIYSVEAAAISPVVREYGPSTKVGAVVAGQTSVKAPEKEAFEKWLPADVGITSVHSLHGPSVTTEGQPLIIIHHRGPESNVKMVEDVFRSFKSRYVHLSYEEHDSVTANTQAVTHAAFLSMGTAWRHSAAYPWETTRYVSGVEVVKVNITLRIYAAKWHVYAGLALLNPSAQSQIKQYARSATELFKLMIENREAELSERVWEAREKVFGWSKDHDPSSSKSSTSGSSSSSTFTTQHSPADERQPILLSEDILDQFSLGMKLAQDKESPNSHLSLLAMVDCWAKLGIRPYEHLAVAGTPVFMLWIGVAEYLFRSPSLVSSAIAAGLSDRIHRPDDVEFVVAARGWSECVTFGNFDWYRKRFEETADFFSPRFEEATKLGGRMIKAIQEGQAVTSHK
;
A
#
# COMPACT_ATOMS: atom_id res chain seq x y z
N MET A 1 18.33 -11.21 4.73
CA MET A 1 17.86 -11.67 3.39
C MET A 1 18.81 -11.24 2.29
N TYR A 2 19.09 -9.93 2.12
CA TYR A 2 19.97 -9.42 1.05
C TYR A 2 21.36 -10.06 1.05
N ALA A 3 22.09 -10.01 2.17
CA ALA A 3 23.44 -10.59 2.27
C ALA A 3 23.49 -12.05 1.80
N LYS A 4 22.55 -12.89 2.24
CA LYS A 4 22.45 -14.31 1.85
C LYS A 4 22.16 -14.49 0.34
N ARG A 5 21.25 -13.69 -0.24
CA ARG A 5 20.92 -13.76 -1.67
C ARG A 5 22.00 -13.21 -2.58
N LEU A 6 22.66 -12.13 -2.18
CA LEU A 6 23.79 -11.56 -2.91
C LEU A 6 24.96 -12.55 -2.92
N LYS A 7 25.26 -13.21 -1.78
CA LYS A 7 26.27 -14.26 -1.72
C LYS A 7 25.95 -15.42 -2.66
N ALA A 8 24.71 -15.92 -2.61
CA ALA A 8 24.23 -16.96 -3.51
C ALA A 8 24.25 -16.53 -4.99
N GLY A 9 24.21 -15.23 -5.25
CA GLY A 9 24.34 -14.61 -6.57
C GLY A 9 25.76 -14.50 -7.11
N GLY A 10 26.77 -14.97 -6.37
CA GLY A 10 28.17 -14.94 -6.79
C GLY A 10 28.95 -13.69 -6.35
N ILE A 11 28.40 -12.86 -5.46
CA ILE A 11 29.17 -11.77 -4.86
C ILE A 11 30.24 -12.36 -3.93
N GLU A 12 31.51 -12.14 -4.27
CA GLU A 12 32.66 -12.75 -3.59
C GLU A 12 32.77 -12.31 -2.13
N THR A 13 32.66 -11.00 -1.87
CA THR A 13 32.88 -10.43 -0.55
C THR A 13 31.67 -9.62 -0.10
N ILE A 14 31.15 -9.92 1.09
CA ILE A 14 30.03 -9.19 1.69
C ILE A 14 30.40 -8.82 3.11
N TYR A 15 30.38 -7.53 3.40
CA TYR A 15 30.53 -6.97 4.74
C TYR A 15 29.17 -6.61 5.32
N VAL A 16 28.96 -6.96 6.59
CA VAL A 16 27.74 -6.59 7.33
C VAL A 16 28.10 -5.98 8.68
N CYS A 17 27.30 -5.01 9.11
CA CYS A 17 27.31 -4.51 10.48
C CYS A 17 25.86 -4.22 10.91
N ASP A 18 25.64 -4.10 12.21
CA ASP A 18 24.38 -3.66 12.81
C ASP A 18 24.74 -2.77 14.01
N LYS A 19 23.76 -2.42 14.84
CA LYS A 19 23.97 -1.68 16.09
C LYS A 19 25.06 -2.37 16.94
N PRO A 20 25.89 -1.62 17.68
CA PRO A 20 26.99 -2.18 18.46
C PRO A 20 26.56 -3.31 19.40
N GLU A 21 25.40 -3.20 20.05
CA GLU A 21 24.84 -4.21 20.95
C GLU A 21 24.41 -5.50 20.24
N SER A 22 24.25 -5.48 18.92
CA SER A 22 23.87 -6.64 18.11
C SER A 22 25.07 -7.37 17.50
N PHE A 23 26.29 -6.87 17.70
CA PHE A 23 27.51 -7.40 17.07
C PHE A 23 27.72 -8.90 17.33
N GLU A 24 27.69 -9.33 18.60
CA GLU A 24 27.91 -10.74 18.96
C GLU A 24 26.84 -11.67 18.38
N LYS A 25 25.58 -11.22 18.40
CA LYS A 25 24.46 -11.95 17.80
C LYS A 25 24.63 -12.08 16.28
N LEU A 26 25.07 -11.02 15.61
CA LEU A 26 25.31 -11.01 14.17
C LEU A 26 26.48 -11.92 13.79
N GLN A 27 27.53 -11.94 14.60
CA GLN A 27 28.66 -12.85 14.44
C GLN A 27 28.23 -14.31 14.54
N ALA A 28 27.39 -14.65 15.53
CA ALA A 28 26.81 -15.98 15.65
C ALA A 28 25.87 -16.34 14.48
N GLU A 29 25.08 -15.38 13.97
CA GLU A 29 24.17 -15.63 12.83
C GLU A 29 24.94 -16.00 11.55
N PHE A 30 26.10 -15.40 11.32
CA PHE A 30 26.91 -15.61 10.12
C PHE A 30 28.12 -16.52 10.33
N GLU A 31 28.22 -17.17 11.48
CA GLU A 31 29.26 -18.15 11.77
C GLU A 31 29.23 -19.30 10.74
N GLY A 32 30.39 -19.68 10.22
CA GLY A 32 30.50 -20.70 9.17
C GLY A 32 30.03 -20.26 7.78
N THR A 33 29.73 -18.97 7.58
CA THR A 33 29.46 -18.40 6.26
C THR A 33 30.62 -17.51 5.81
N ASP A 34 30.71 -17.25 4.50
CA ASP A 34 31.71 -16.32 3.93
C ASP A 34 31.27 -14.84 4.04
N ILE A 35 30.33 -14.51 4.93
CA ILE A 35 29.87 -13.14 5.18
C ILE A 35 30.68 -12.58 6.34
N ILE A 36 31.33 -11.44 6.13
CA ILE A 36 32.28 -10.85 7.07
C ILE A 36 31.54 -9.84 7.95
N VAL A 37 31.46 -10.13 9.24
CA VAL A 37 30.84 -9.24 10.24
C VAL A 37 31.87 -8.22 10.72
N LEU A 38 31.52 -6.93 10.60
CA LEU A 38 32.34 -5.80 11.03
C LEU A 38 31.70 -5.09 12.23
N ARG A 39 32.54 -4.38 13.01
CA ARG A 39 32.14 -3.72 14.26
C ARG A 39 31.10 -2.61 14.04
N ASP A 40 31.24 -1.85 12.96
CA ASP A 40 30.44 -0.65 12.70
C ASP A 40 30.37 -0.32 11.20
N GLY A 41 29.61 0.73 10.89
CA GLY A 41 29.43 1.22 9.53
C GLY A 41 30.66 1.94 8.95
N HIS A 42 31.65 2.35 9.77
CA HIS A 42 32.87 2.98 9.24
C HIS A 42 33.70 1.96 8.46
N ALA A 43 33.89 0.77 9.04
CA ALA A 43 34.64 -0.29 8.38
C ALA A 43 33.94 -0.79 7.11
N VAL A 44 32.61 -0.99 7.16
CA VAL A 44 31.80 -1.36 5.98
C VAL A 44 31.95 -0.31 4.89
N SER A 45 31.80 0.97 5.23
CA SER A 45 31.81 2.07 4.25
C SER A 45 33.18 2.25 3.57
N ARG A 46 34.28 1.95 4.28
CA ARG A 46 35.65 2.08 3.74
C ARG A 46 36.08 0.91 2.86
N LEU A 47 35.55 -0.29 3.11
CA LEU A 47 35.96 -1.52 2.42
C LEU A 47 35.11 -1.81 1.18
N SER A 48 33.86 -1.35 1.16
CA SER A 48 32.89 -1.70 0.12
C SER A 48 32.92 -0.76 -1.08
N ASP A 49 32.76 -1.32 -2.28
CA ASP A 49 32.50 -0.58 -3.52
C ASP A 49 31.01 -0.22 -3.70
N PHE A 50 30.12 -1.00 -3.08
CA PHE A 50 28.68 -0.75 -3.05
C PHE A 50 28.15 -0.92 -1.62
N ILE A 51 27.47 0.09 -1.09
CA ILE A 51 26.97 0.14 0.28
C ILE A 51 25.44 0.26 0.26
N ILE A 52 24.74 -0.56 1.04
CA ILE A 52 23.28 -0.49 1.18
C ILE A 52 22.90 -0.20 2.64
N TYR A 53 22.35 0.98 2.90
CA TYR A 53 21.75 1.31 4.19
C TYR A 53 20.37 0.64 4.32
N SER A 54 20.30 -0.44 5.10
CA SER A 54 19.08 -1.22 5.37
C SER A 54 18.54 -0.95 6.78
N VAL A 55 18.34 0.32 7.12
CA VAL A 55 17.84 0.76 8.42
C VAL A 55 16.41 1.29 8.32
N GLU A 56 15.75 1.50 9.46
CA GLU A 56 14.45 2.17 9.51
C GLU A 56 14.54 3.58 8.91
N ALA A 57 13.49 4.03 8.22
CA ALA A 57 13.47 5.35 7.58
C ALA A 57 13.73 6.50 8.57
N ALA A 58 13.28 6.38 9.83
CA ALA A 58 13.57 7.37 10.87
C ALA A 58 15.04 7.38 11.32
N ALA A 59 15.76 6.27 11.14
CA ALA A 59 17.17 6.12 11.51
C ALA A 59 18.14 6.46 10.38
N ILE A 60 17.67 6.66 9.13
CA ILE A 60 18.56 6.86 7.98
C ILE A 60 19.46 8.09 8.16
N SER A 61 18.91 9.23 8.56
CA SER A 61 19.67 10.48 8.71
C SER A 61 20.79 10.41 9.75
N PRO A 62 20.55 9.98 11.01
CA PRO A 62 21.64 9.85 11.98
C PRO A 62 22.69 8.80 11.58
N VAL A 63 22.27 7.67 10.98
CA VAL A 63 23.19 6.60 10.57
C VAL A 63 24.09 7.05 9.40
N VAL A 64 23.53 7.73 8.41
CA VAL A 64 24.32 8.28 7.29
C VAL A 64 25.21 9.42 7.76
N ARG A 65 24.74 10.26 8.69
CA ARG A 65 25.57 11.31 9.29
C ARG A 65 26.83 10.73 9.96
N GLU A 66 26.69 9.60 10.65
CA GLU A 66 27.79 8.95 11.36
C GLU A 66 28.74 8.23 10.39
N TYR A 67 28.22 7.36 9.54
CA TYR A 67 29.04 6.45 8.73
C TYR A 67 29.29 6.91 7.29
N GLY A 68 28.40 7.72 6.72
CA GLY A 68 28.47 8.20 5.34
C GLY A 68 29.75 8.96 4.97
N PRO A 69 30.33 9.80 5.84
CA PRO A 69 31.62 10.44 5.56
C PRO A 69 32.80 9.47 5.40
N SER A 70 32.64 8.21 5.81
CA SER A 70 33.68 7.17 5.69
C SER A 70 33.59 6.38 4.38
N THR A 71 32.64 6.70 3.49
CA THR A 71 32.47 5.99 2.23
C THR A 71 33.72 6.09 1.36
N LYS A 72 34.15 4.95 0.83
CA LYS A 72 35.27 4.84 -0.11
C LYS A 72 35.07 5.74 -1.34
N VAL A 73 36.14 6.42 -1.76
CA VAL A 73 36.15 7.28 -2.96
C VAL A 73 35.66 6.49 -4.18
N GLY A 74 34.68 7.05 -4.91
CA GLY A 74 34.11 6.43 -6.11
C GLY A 74 33.15 5.27 -5.85
N ALA A 75 32.89 4.89 -4.59
CA ALA A 75 31.91 3.87 -4.27
C ALA A 75 30.47 4.35 -4.56
N VAL A 76 29.55 3.40 -4.66
CA VAL A 76 28.11 3.65 -4.85
C VAL A 76 27.37 3.40 -3.54
N VAL A 77 26.50 4.32 -3.16
CA VAL A 77 25.65 4.21 -1.98
C VAL A 77 24.19 4.05 -2.40
N ALA A 78 23.51 3.12 -1.77
CA ALA A 78 22.08 2.90 -1.85
C ALA A 78 21.46 2.95 -0.46
N GLY A 79 20.22 3.40 -0.38
CA GLY A 79 19.35 3.07 0.74
C GLY A 79 18.27 2.09 0.30
N GLN A 80 17.75 1.35 1.27
CA GLN A 80 16.65 0.39 1.13
C GLN A 80 15.48 0.78 2.04
N THR A 81 15.31 2.08 2.29
CA THR A 81 14.22 2.56 3.14
C THR A 81 12.88 2.49 2.39
N SER A 82 11.76 2.47 3.10
CA SER A 82 10.44 2.45 2.46
C SER A 82 9.96 3.83 2.00
N VAL A 83 10.60 4.91 2.45
CA VAL A 83 10.29 6.31 2.10
C VAL A 83 11.58 7.01 1.72
N LYS A 84 11.61 7.64 0.55
CA LYS A 84 12.85 8.13 -0.04
C LYS A 84 13.19 9.57 0.29
N ALA A 85 12.22 10.42 0.60
CA ALA A 85 12.48 11.81 0.99
C ALA A 85 13.56 11.97 2.09
N PRO A 86 13.48 11.30 3.26
CA PRO A 86 14.51 11.42 4.30
C PRO A 86 15.85 10.78 3.91
N GLU A 87 15.81 9.75 3.06
CA GLU A 87 17.01 9.10 2.52
C GLU A 87 17.77 10.03 1.57
N LYS A 88 17.06 10.67 0.63
CA LYS A 88 17.60 11.68 -0.27
C LYS A 88 18.25 12.82 0.50
N GLU A 89 17.54 13.40 1.46
CA GLU A 89 18.06 14.50 2.28
C GLU A 89 19.33 14.09 3.04
N ALA A 90 19.32 12.90 3.65
CA ALA A 90 20.48 12.38 4.37
C ALA A 90 21.69 12.19 3.44
N PHE A 91 21.45 11.62 2.26
CA PHE A 91 22.51 11.35 1.28
C PHE A 91 23.09 12.63 0.68
N GLU A 92 22.26 13.59 0.29
CA GLU A 92 22.71 14.89 -0.23
C GLU A 92 23.51 15.68 0.82
N LYS A 93 23.16 15.56 2.10
CA LYS A 93 23.77 16.33 3.18
C LYS A 93 25.08 15.74 3.70
N TRP A 94 25.17 14.42 3.80
CA TRP A 94 26.24 13.77 4.57
C TRP A 94 27.18 12.89 3.75
N LEU A 95 26.80 12.49 2.53
CA LEU A 95 27.71 11.72 1.68
C LEU A 95 28.72 12.63 0.97
N PRO A 96 30.01 12.23 0.89
CA PRO A 96 31.04 12.93 0.13
C PRO A 96 30.63 13.18 -1.34
N ALA A 97 31.15 14.24 -1.97
CA ALA A 97 30.76 14.61 -3.33
C ALA A 97 31.28 13.63 -4.42
N ASP A 98 32.28 12.83 -4.08
CA ASP A 98 32.98 11.87 -4.94
C ASP A 98 32.40 10.45 -4.89
N VAL A 99 31.23 10.25 -4.27
CA VAL A 99 30.53 8.96 -4.23
C VAL A 99 29.25 8.97 -5.06
N GLY A 100 28.94 7.86 -5.71
CA GLY A 100 27.69 7.64 -6.44
C GLY A 100 26.51 7.41 -5.51
N ILE A 101 25.30 7.77 -5.96
CA ILE A 101 24.05 7.49 -5.25
C ILE A 101 23.09 6.81 -6.24
N THR A 102 22.86 5.52 -6.01
CA THR A 102 21.89 4.71 -6.75
C THR A 102 21.11 3.86 -5.76
N SER A 103 19.97 4.37 -5.30
CA SER A 103 19.14 3.72 -4.29
C SER A 103 18.26 2.60 -4.83
N VAL A 104 17.77 1.77 -3.92
CA VAL A 104 16.88 0.66 -4.24
C VAL A 104 15.62 0.64 -3.37
N HIS A 105 14.58 -0.06 -3.82
CA HIS A 105 13.46 -0.47 -2.98
C HIS A 105 12.88 -1.81 -3.45
N SER A 106 13.01 -2.85 -2.63
CA SER A 106 12.22 -4.08 -2.82
C SER A 106 10.83 -3.85 -2.29
N LEU A 107 9.82 -3.89 -3.17
CA LEU A 107 8.42 -3.73 -2.77
C LEU A 107 7.81 -5.03 -2.23
N HIS A 108 8.63 -5.90 -1.64
CA HIS A 108 8.21 -7.17 -1.07
C HIS A 108 8.89 -7.40 0.28
N GLY A 109 8.20 -8.12 1.16
CA GLY A 109 8.77 -8.54 2.44
C GLY A 109 9.89 -9.58 2.29
N PRO A 110 10.67 -9.83 3.37
CA PRO A 110 11.79 -10.78 3.35
C PRO A 110 11.36 -12.24 3.15
N SER A 111 10.09 -12.58 3.45
CA SER A 111 9.51 -13.91 3.31
C SER A 111 8.92 -14.21 1.93
N VAL A 112 8.89 -13.23 1.03
CA VAL A 112 8.34 -13.37 -0.32
C VAL A 112 9.46 -13.69 -1.31
N THR A 113 9.14 -14.46 -2.36
CA THR A 113 10.07 -14.65 -3.48
C THR A 113 10.39 -13.31 -4.15
N THR A 114 11.63 -13.14 -4.61
CA THR A 114 12.08 -11.93 -5.30
C THR A 114 11.79 -11.98 -6.80
N GLU A 115 11.57 -13.19 -7.34
CA GLU A 115 11.42 -13.45 -8.77
C GLU A 115 10.14 -12.81 -9.31
N GLY A 116 10.29 -12.02 -10.39
CA GLY A 116 9.22 -11.27 -11.02
C GLY A 116 8.68 -10.10 -10.19
N GLN A 117 9.07 -9.97 -8.91
CA GLN A 117 8.64 -8.85 -8.07
C GLN A 117 9.35 -7.56 -8.47
N PRO A 118 8.69 -6.40 -8.33
CA PRO A 118 9.32 -5.12 -8.63
C PRO A 118 10.43 -4.79 -7.64
N LEU A 119 11.61 -4.44 -8.19
CA LEU A 119 12.72 -3.80 -7.49
C LEU A 119 12.92 -2.40 -8.09
N ILE A 120 12.63 -1.38 -7.30
CA ILE A 120 12.85 0.01 -7.73
C ILE A 120 14.35 0.30 -7.71
N ILE A 121 14.85 0.96 -8.74
CA ILE A 121 16.21 1.51 -8.82
C ILE A 121 16.09 3.03 -9.05
N ILE A 122 16.81 3.81 -8.25
CA ILE A 122 16.76 5.27 -8.28
C ILE A 122 18.16 5.81 -8.49
N HIS A 123 18.44 6.26 -9.72
CA HIS A 123 19.69 6.94 -10.03
C HIS A 123 19.60 8.42 -9.63
N HIS A 124 20.48 8.85 -8.74
CA HIS A 124 20.45 10.22 -8.21
C HIS A 124 21.77 10.98 -8.42
N ARG A 125 22.93 10.30 -8.27
CA ARG A 125 24.24 10.93 -8.43
C ARG A 125 25.28 9.96 -9.01
N GLY A 126 26.16 10.46 -9.87
CA GLY A 126 27.24 9.69 -10.49
C GLY A 126 26.89 9.17 -11.89
N PRO A 127 27.81 8.45 -12.56
CA PRO A 127 27.62 7.98 -13.93
C PRO A 127 26.59 6.85 -14.05
N GLU A 128 26.03 6.67 -15.25
CA GLU A 128 25.11 5.57 -15.60
C GLU A 128 25.68 4.17 -15.33
N SER A 129 27.01 4.02 -15.33
CA SER A 129 27.67 2.77 -14.94
C SER A 129 27.31 2.32 -13.53
N ASN A 130 26.93 3.24 -12.64
CA ASN A 130 26.46 2.92 -11.29
C ASN A 130 25.12 2.18 -11.33
N VAL A 131 24.21 2.55 -12.24
CA VAL A 131 22.92 1.87 -12.43
C VAL A 131 23.16 0.44 -12.88
N LYS A 132 23.99 0.27 -13.90
CA LYS A 132 24.37 -1.06 -14.42
C LYS A 132 25.04 -1.92 -13.34
N MET A 133 25.92 -1.35 -12.52
CA MET A 133 26.51 -2.04 -11.38
C MET A 133 25.44 -2.55 -10.40
N VAL A 134 24.47 -1.71 -10.04
CA VAL A 134 23.38 -2.09 -9.13
C VAL A 134 22.50 -3.18 -9.75
N GLU A 135 22.13 -3.08 -11.02
CA GLU A 135 21.40 -4.13 -11.74
C GLU A 135 22.17 -5.47 -11.74
N ASP A 136 23.48 -5.43 -11.99
CA ASP A 136 24.32 -6.62 -12.01
C ASP A 136 24.41 -7.27 -10.62
N VAL A 137 24.56 -6.46 -9.56
CA VAL A 137 24.55 -6.93 -8.16
C VAL A 137 23.22 -7.60 -7.81
N PHE A 138 22.10 -7.04 -8.24
CA PHE A 138 20.76 -7.58 -7.95
C PHE A 138 20.28 -8.62 -8.97
N ARG A 139 21.10 -9.03 -9.95
CA ARG A 139 20.68 -9.96 -11.00
C ARG A 139 20.18 -11.30 -10.44
N SER A 140 20.78 -11.78 -9.35
CA SER A 140 20.39 -13.04 -8.69
C SER A 140 18.98 -13.02 -8.09
N PHE A 141 18.40 -11.83 -7.89
CA PHE A 141 17.05 -11.70 -7.35
C PHE A 141 15.99 -12.02 -8.40
N LYS A 142 16.33 -11.94 -9.70
CA LYS A 142 15.40 -12.09 -10.83
C LYS A 142 14.16 -11.20 -10.70
N SER A 143 14.34 -10.04 -10.07
CA SER A 143 13.29 -9.04 -9.90
C SER A 143 13.10 -8.27 -11.20
N ARG A 144 11.90 -7.72 -11.38
CA ARG A 144 11.62 -6.78 -12.47
C ARG A 144 12.11 -5.40 -12.05
N TYR A 145 13.10 -4.87 -12.75
CA TYR A 145 13.61 -3.53 -12.45
C TYR A 145 12.63 -2.46 -12.90
N VAL A 146 12.47 -1.45 -12.05
CA VAL A 146 11.63 -0.29 -12.30
C VAL A 146 12.44 0.94 -11.94
N HIS A 147 12.65 1.83 -12.90
CA HIS A 147 13.47 3.03 -12.70
C HIS A 147 12.55 4.19 -12.39
N LEU A 148 12.80 4.86 -11.26
CA LEU A 148 12.05 6.03 -10.81
C LEU A 148 13.02 7.06 -10.23
N SER A 149 12.64 8.33 -10.26
CA SER A 149 13.22 9.34 -9.38
C SER A 149 12.75 9.14 -7.92
N TYR A 150 13.39 9.83 -6.98
CA TYR A 150 12.96 9.83 -5.58
C TYR A 150 11.53 10.37 -5.41
N GLU A 151 11.20 11.43 -6.15
CA GLU A 151 9.89 12.07 -6.12
C GLU A 151 8.80 11.16 -6.71
N GLU A 152 9.08 10.52 -7.85
CA GLU A 152 8.15 9.57 -8.46
C GLU A 152 7.93 8.36 -7.55
N HIS A 153 8.98 7.82 -6.94
CA HIS A 153 8.86 6.73 -5.98
C HIS A 153 7.92 7.08 -4.83
N ASP A 154 8.17 8.21 -4.15
CA ASP A 154 7.37 8.61 -2.99
C ASP A 154 5.93 8.96 -3.38
N SER A 155 5.72 9.53 -4.57
CA SER A 155 4.38 9.73 -5.14
C SER A 155 3.65 8.41 -5.39
N VAL A 156 4.28 7.46 -6.09
CA VAL A 156 3.68 6.15 -6.43
C VAL A 156 3.35 5.34 -5.18
N THR A 157 4.26 5.31 -4.21
CA THR A 157 4.04 4.59 -2.94
C THR A 157 2.93 5.22 -2.12
N ALA A 158 2.86 6.55 -2.03
CA ALA A 158 1.75 7.23 -1.37
C ALA A 158 0.41 6.94 -2.07
N ASN A 159 0.35 7.11 -3.39
CA ASN A 159 -0.86 6.93 -4.20
C ASN A 159 -1.46 5.52 -4.13
N THR A 160 -0.64 4.51 -3.85
CA THR A 160 -1.08 3.11 -3.77
C THR A 160 -1.41 2.66 -2.34
N GLN A 161 -0.94 3.39 -1.31
CA GLN A 161 -0.98 2.90 0.07
C GLN A 161 -1.58 3.87 1.08
N ALA A 162 -1.34 5.19 0.96
CA ALA A 162 -1.60 6.14 2.05
C ALA A 162 -3.10 6.26 2.39
N VAL A 163 -3.95 6.48 1.39
CA VAL A 163 -5.41 6.58 1.59
C VAL A 163 -5.99 5.27 2.13
N THR A 164 -5.53 4.15 1.59
CA THR A 164 -5.94 2.81 2.02
C THR A 164 -5.57 2.54 3.48
N HIS A 165 -4.32 2.82 3.87
CA HIS A 165 -3.90 2.70 5.27
C HIS A 165 -4.73 3.62 6.17
N ALA A 166 -4.96 4.87 5.76
CA ALA A 166 -5.79 5.80 6.52
C ALA A 166 -7.20 5.26 6.75
N ALA A 167 -7.82 4.68 5.72
CA ALA A 167 -9.14 4.08 5.82
C ALA A 167 -9.19 2.95 6.85
N PHE A 168 -8.29 1.98 6.74
CA PHE A 168 -8.35 0.77 7.58
C PHE A 168 -7.77 0.97 8.99
N LEU A 169 -6.84 1.91 9.18
CA LEU A 169 -6.45 2.37 10.52
C LEU A 169 -7.62 3.11 11.20
N SER A 170 -8.35 3.94 10.46
CA SER A 170 -9.54 4.62 11.02
C SER A 170 -10.62 3.60 11.39
N MET A 171 -10.81 2.60 10.55
CA MET A 171 -11.77 1.51 10.77
C MET A 171 -11.46 0.71 12.04
N GLY A 172 -10.22 0.26 12.23
CA GLY A 172 -9.86 -0.49 13.45
C GLY A 172 -9.94 0.36 14.71
N THR A 173 -9.53 1.63 14.65
CA THR A 173 -9.67 2.55 15.78
C THR A 173 -11.14 2.80 16.13
N ALA A 174 -12.02 2.93 15.14
CA ALA A 174 -13.46 3.04 15.37
C ALA A 174 -14.02 1.81 16.09
N TRP A 175 -13.68 0.60 15.63
CA TRP A 175 -14.13 -0.64 16.27
C TRP A 175 -13.64 -0.80 17.72
N ARG A 176 -12.40 -0.39 18.00
CA ARG A 176 -11.88 -0.33 19.38
C ARG A 176 -12.71 0.62 20.24
N HIS A 177 -13.03 1.82 19.75
CA HIS A 177 -13.82 2.79 20.51
C HIS A 177 -15.28 2.37 20.69
N SER A 178 -15.85 1.66 19.71
CA SER A 178 -17.14 0.98 19.85
C SER A 178 -17.10 -0.26 20.75
N ALA A 179 -15.91 -0.70 21.18
CA ALA A 179 -15.68 -1.90 21.99
C ALA A 179 -16.37 -3.16 21.42
N ALA A 180 -16.38 -3.30 20.09
CA ALA A 180 -17.11 -4.35 19.40
C ALA A 180 -16.28 -4.95 18.25
N TYR A 181 -16.50 -6.24 17.98
CA TYR A 181 -16.05 -6.91 16.77
C TYR A 181 -17.23 -6.96 15.78
N PRO A 182 -17.24 -6.14 14.72
CA PRO A 182 -18.42 -6.01 13.87
C PRO A 182 -18.84 -7.32 13.20
N TRP A 183 -17.89 -8.21 12.89
CA TRP A 183 -18.14 -9.55 12.32
C TRP A 183 -18.71 -10.57 13.31
N GLU A 184 -18.72 -10.28 14.61
CA GLU A 184 -19.47 -11.07 15.60
C GLU A 184 -20.95 -10.67 15.63
N THR A 185 -21.32 -9.63 14.88
CA THR A 185 -22.71 -9.21 14.67
C THR A 185 -23.19 -9.67 13.29
N THR A 186 -24.51 -9.84 13.13
CA THR A 186 -25.12 -10.26 11.85
C THR A 186 -24.98 -9.22 10.72
N ARG A 187 -24.31 -8.10 10.97
CA ARG A 187 -24.23 -6.93 10.07
C ARG A 187 -23.04 -6.95 9.12
N TYR A 188 -21.98 -7.70 9.44
CA TYR A 188 -20.71 -7.70 8.69
C TYR A 188 -20.38 -9.08 8.12
N VAL A 189 -21.35 -9.70 7.44
CA VAL A 189 -21.25 -11.08 6.93
C VAL A 189 -21.06 -11.18 5.42
N SER A 190 -21.14 -10.07 4.67
CA SER A 190 -20.92 -10.10 3.22
C SER A 190 -19.44 -10.23 2.86
N GLY A 191 -19.17 -10.76 1.66
CA GLY A 191 -17.80 -11.03 1.21
C GLY A 191 -16.91 -9.78 1.22
N VAL A 192 -17.45 -8.60 0.88
CA VAL A 192 -16.71 -7.33 0.92
C VAL A 192 -16.39 -6.89 2.36
N GLU A 193 -17.28 -7.13 3.33
CA GLU A 193 -17.02 -6.83 4.75
C GLU A 193 -15.91 -7.71 5.29
N VAL A 194 -15.89 -9.00 4.95
CA VAL A 194 -14.81 -9.91 5.35
C VAL A 194 -13.46 -9.44 4.82
N VAL A 195 -13.39 -8.98 3.57
CA VAL A 195 -12.14 -8.43 3.05
C VAL A 195 -11.70 -7.23 3.88
N LYS A 196 -12.60 -6.28 4.16
CA LYS A 196 -12.28 -5.10 4.98
C LYS A 196 -11.76 -5.49 6.36
N VAL A 197 -12.39 -6.46 7.02
CA VAL A 197 -11.94 -7.01 8.32
C VAL A 197 -10.53 -7.59 8.21
N ASN A 198 -10.27 -8.43 7.21
CA ASN A 198 -8.96 -9.04 7.02
C ASN A 198 -7.86 -8.01 6.73
N ILE A 199 -8.17 -6.96 5.96
CA ILE A 199 -7.22 -5.88 5.69
C ILE A 199 -6.88 -5.13 6.99
N THR A 200 -7.90 -4.73 7.75
CA THR A 200 -7.71 -4.04 9.03
C THR A 200 -6.87 -4.86 10.00
N LEU A 201 -7.21 -6.14 10.19
CA LEU A 201 -6.48 -7.03 11.12
C LEU A 201 -5.04 -7.27 10.64
N ARG A 202 -4.81 -7.39 9.33
CA ARG A 202 -3.46 -7.52 8.76
C ARG A 202 -2.62 -6.26 9.02
N ILE A 203 -3.22 -5.07 8.94
CA ILE A 203 -2.51 -3.82 9.23
C ILE A 203 -2.07 -3.81 10.70
N TYR A 204 -2.99 -4.06 11.63
CA TYR A 204 -2.69 -4.04 13.07
C TYR A 204 -1.80 -5.19 13.57
N ALA A 205 -1.76 -6.32 12.86
CA ALA A 205 -0.83 -7.41 13.16
C ALA A 205 0.63 -7.13 12.72
N ALA A 206 0.85 -6.10 11.91
CA ALA A 206 2.18 -5.70 11.44
C ALA A 206 2.82 -4.64 12.35
N LYS A 207 4.12 -4.39 12.14
CA LYS A 207 4.87 -3.44 12.97
C LYS A 207 4.45 -2.00 12.68
N TRP A 208 4.09 -1.24 13.73
CA TRP A 208 3.59 0.13 13.63
C TRP A 208 4.51 1.07 12.85
N HIS A 209 5.84 0.93 13.02
CA HIS A 209 6.84 1.84 12.46
C HIS A 209 6.90 1.78 10.92
N VAL A 210 6.42 0.68 10.30
CA VAL A 210 6.30 0.58 8.84
C VAL A 210 5.24 1.55 8.31
N TYR A 211 4.09 1.61 8.99
CA TYR A 211 2.99 2.52 8.63
C TYR A 211 3.31 3.97 9.03
N ALA A 212 3.89 4.17 10.21
CA ALA A 212 4.30 5.49 10.67
C ALA A 212 5.35 6.10 9.75
N GLY A 213 6.33 5.31 9.28
CA GLY A 213 7.34 5.78 8.34
C GLY A 213 6.71 6.40 7.09
N LEU A 214 5.81 5.67 6.42
CA LEU A 214 5.09 6.19 5.26
C LEU A 214 4.25 7.42 5.62
N ALA A 215 3.41 7.32 6.66
CA ALA A 215 2.46 8.38 6.99
C ALA A 215 3.12 9.69 7.43
N LEU A 216 4.22 9.60 8.20
CA LEU A 216 4.87 10.76 8.81
C LEU A 216 6.01 11.33 7.98
N LEU A 217 6.69 10.54 7.15
CA LEU A 217 7.91 10.99 6.43
C LEU A 217 7.67 11.24 4.93
N ASN A 218 6.55 10.78 4.35
CA ASN A 218 6.24 11.00 2.95
C ASN A 218 5.29 12.21 2.80
N PRO A 219 5.72 13.34 2.18
CA PRO A 219 4.88 14.53 2.05
C PRO A 219 3.59 14.31 1.26
N SER A 220 3.63 13.46 0.23
CA SER A 220 2.45 13.10 -0.56
C SER A 220 1.45 12.31 0.30
N ALA A 221 1.93 11.40 1.15
CA ALA A 221 1.07 10.66 2.08
C ALA A 221 0.40 11.58 3.11
N GLN A 222 1.13 12.56 3.67
CA GLN A 222 0.56 13.53 4.61
C GLN A 222 -0.61 14.32 3.98
N SER A 223 -0.44 14.80 2.74
CA SER A 223 -1.50 15.49 1.99
C SER A 223 -2.71 14.57 1.76
N GLN A 224 -2.45 13.33 1.36
CA GLN A 224 -3.50 12.33 1.12
C GLN A 224 -4.30 11.97 2.37
N ILE A 225 -3.64 11.78 3.51
CA ILE A 225 -4.29 11.44 4.78
C ILE A 225 -5.17 12.60 5.26
N LYS A 226 -4.68 13.84 5.11
CA LYS A 226 -5.45 15.04 5.43
C LYS A 226 -6.68 15.19 4.54
N GLN A 227 -6.52 15.00 3.24
CA GLN A 227 -7.65 15.04 2.31
C GLN A 227 -8.63 13.88 2.56
N TYR A 228 -8.14 12.68 2.89
CA TYR A 228 -9.00 11.55 3.22
C TYR A 228 -9.91 11.83 4.42
N ALA A 229 -9.35 12.36 5.52
CA ALA A 229 -10.13 12.74 6.69
C ALA A 229 -11.17 13.82 6.35
N ARG A 230 -10.81 14.77 5.46
CA ARG A 230 -11.74 15.77 4.95
C ARG A 230 -12.86 15.15 4.11
N SER A 231 -12.53 14.26 3.18
CA SER A 231 -13.49 13.53 2.35
C SER A 231 -14.48 12.71 3.18
N ALA A 232 -14.01 11.94 4.16
CA ALA A 232 -14.86 11.21 5.10
C ALA A 232 -15.79 12.15 5.89
N THR A 233 -15.25 13.26 6.40
CA THR A 233 -16.02 14.25 7.16
C THR A 233 -17.10 14.93 6.31
N GLU A 234 -16.77 15.36 5.08
CA GLU A 234 -17.69 16.07 4.21
C GLU A 234 -18.79 15.16 3.66
N LEU A 235 -18.47 13.92 3.27
CA LEU A 235 -19.48 12.93 2.87
C LEU A 235 -20.43 12.62 4.03
N PHE A 236 -19.89 12.41 5.23
CA PHE A 236 -20.71 12.17 6.42
C PHE A 236 -21.63 13.35 6.76
N LYS A 237 -21.17 14.59 6.59
CA LYS A 237 -22.01 15.79 6.75
C LYS A 237 -23.21 15.78 5.78
N LEU A 238 -22.98 15.46 4.51
CA LEU A 238 -24.06 15.37 3.51
C LEU A 238 -25.07 14.26 3.87
N MET A 239 -24.59 13.14 4.40
CA MET A 239 -25.44 12.05 4.90
C MET A 239 -26.34 12.49 6.06
N ILE A 240 -25.79 13.14 7.09
CA ILE A 240 -26.57 13.57 8.27
C ILE A 240 -27.50 14.77 7.99
N GLU A 241 -27.13 15.63 7.04
CA GLU A 241 -27.96 16.75 6.59
C GLU A 241 -29.05 16.31 5.59
N ASN A 242 -29.07 15.02 5.21
CA ASN A 242 -29.97 14.45 4.22
C ASN A 242 -29.93 15.16 2.86
N ARG A 243 -28.73 15.58 2.42
CA ARG A 243 -28.49 16.30 1.15
C ARG A 243 -28.25 15.32 0.02
N GLU A 244 -29.29 14.58 -0.35
CA GLU A 244 -29.22 13.48 -1.33
C GLU A 244 -28.62 13.87 -2.68
N ALA A 245 -29.05 15.01 -3.24
CA ALA A 245 -28.59 15.45 -4.56
C ALA A 245 -27.07 15.70 -4.58
N GLU A 246 -26.55 16.40 -3.58
CA GLU A 246 -25.13 16.74 -3.47
C GLU A 246 -24.26 15.54 -3.10
N LEU A 247 -24.76 14.67 -2.22
CA LEU A 247 -24.08 13.41 -1.91
C LEU A 247 -23.96 12.55 -3.17
N SER A 248 -25.05 12.42 -3.91
CA SER A 248 -25.09 11.64 -5.14
C SER A 248 -24.13 12.22 -6.18
N GLU A 249 -24.26 13.51 -6.50
CA GLU A 249 -23.40 14.18 -7.48
C GLU A 249 -21.92 13.97 -7.14
N ARG A 250 -21.53 14.19 -5.89
CA ARG A 250 -20.15 14.02 -5.43
C ARG A 250 -19.63 12.60 -5.58
N VAL A 251 -20.41 11.59 -5.21
CA VAL A 251 -20.02 10.17 -5.31
C VAL A 251 -19.89 9.73 -6.78
N TRP A 252 -20.85 10.13 -7.63
CA TRP A 252 -20.82 9.79 -9.05
C TRP A 252 -19.71 10.53 -9.82
N GLU A 253 -19.44 11.79 -9.50
CA GLU A 253 -18.31 12.55 -10.05
C GLU A 253 -16.97 11.89 -9.66
N ALA A 254 -16.84 11.44 -8.41
CA ALA A 254 -15.66 10.74 -7.96
C ALA A 254 -15.45 9.41 -8.69
N ARG A 255 -16.53 8.66 -8.93
CA ARG A 255 -16.51 7.44 -9.73
C ARG A 255 -15.97 7.71 -11.14
N GLU A 256 -16.52 8.70 -11.81
CA GLU A 256 -16.14 9.03 -13.19
C GLU A 256 -14.68 9.50 -13.27
N LYS A 257 -14.22 10.35 -12.35
CA LYS A 257 -12.84 10.85 -12.33
C LYS A 257 -11.79 9.76 -12.09
N VAL A 258 -12.09 8.78 -11.22
CA VAL A 258 -11.13 7.74 -10.82
C VAL A 258 -11.16 6.56 -11.79
N PHE A 259 -12.35 6.15 -12.23
CA PHE A 259 -12.53 4.92 -13.00
C PHE A 259 -12.88 5.16 -14.49
N GLY A 260 -13.28 6.37 -14.87
CA GLY A 260 -13.77 6.66 -16.22
C GLY A 260 -15.17 6.10 -16.51
N TRP A 261 -15.91 5.65 -15.49
CA TRP A 261 -17.24 5.08 -15.66
C TRP A 261 -18.33 6.10 -15.39
N SER A 262 -19.10 6.45 -16.43
CA SER A 262 -20.29 7.31 -16.31
C SER A 262 -21.40 6.61 -15.51
N LYS A 263 -22.30 7.38 -14.89
CA LYS A 263 -23.33 6.88 -13.95
C LYS A 263 -24.09 5.63 -14.43
N ASP A 264 -24.48 5.60 -15.71
CA ASP A 264 -25.27 4.50 -16.30
C ASP A 264 -24.41 3.37 -16.88
N HIS A 265 -23.09 3.57 -16.98
CA HIS A 265 -22.17 2.53 -17.44
C HIS A 265 -22.03 1.45 -16.37
N ASP A 266 -22.42 0.22 -16.70
CA ASP A 266 -22.18 -0.97 -15.90
C ASP A 266 -21.13 -1.87 -16.56
N PRO A 267 -19.85 -1.81 -16.12
CA PRO A 267 -18.77 -2.64 -16.63
C PRO A 267 -18.95 -4.13 -16.29
N SER A 268 -19.93 -4.49 -15.44
CA SER A 268 -20.21 -5.89 -15.11
C SER A 268 -21.12 -6.58 -16.12
N SER A 269 -21.87 -5.81 -16.92
CA SER A 269 -22.84 -6.31 -17.90
C SER A 269 -22.20 -6.76 -19.23
N SER A 270 -20.94 -6.40 -19.49
CA SER A 270 -20.21 -6.69 -20.73
C SER A 270 -19.53 -8.08 -20.75
N LYS A 271 -20.28 -9.14 -20.45
CA LYS A 271 -19.86 -10.52 -20.79
C LYS A 271 -20.86 -11.16 -21.76
N SER A 272 -20.37 -11.33 -23.01
CA SER A 272 -20.91 -12.10 -24.16
C SER A 272 -21.57 -11.30 -25.30
N SER A 273 -20.74 -10.81 -26.22
CA SER A 273 -21.15 -10.75 -27.64
C SER A 273 -19.96 -11.07 -28.55
N THR A 274 -19.64 -12.36 -28.67
CA THR A 274 -18.87 -12.86 -29.80
C THR A 274 -19.82 -13.12 -30.95
N SER A 275 -19.98 -12.17 -31.89
CA SER A 275 -20.19 -12.45 -33.31
C SER A 275 -20.08 -11.15 -34.11
N GLY A 276 -19.15 -11.14 -35.07
CA GLY A 276 -18.84 -9.95 -35.86
C GLY A 276 -19.84 -9.66 -36.97
N SER A 277 -19.79 -8.43 -37.47
CA SER A 277 -19.81 -8.18 -38.92
C SER A 277 -19.18 -6.83 -39.25
N SER A 278 -18.64 -6.78 -40.45
CA SER A 278 -17.72 -5.79 -41.01
C SER A 278 -18.38 -4.52 -41.57
N SER A 279 -17.53 -3.49 -41.71
CA SER A 279 -17.55 -2.36 -42.67
C SER A 279 -18.41 -1.12 -42.36
N SER A 280 -17.75 0.02 -42.12
CA SER A 280 -17.46 1.03 -43.17
C SER A 280 -16.64 2.19 -42.59
N SER A 281 -15.77 2.75 -43.42
CA SER A 281 -14.82 3.81 -43.13
C SER A 281 -15.46 5.20 -43.14
N THR A 282 -15.14 6.07 -42.16
CA THR A 282 -14.98 7.52 -42.40
C THR A 282 -14.03 8.10 -41.34
N PHE A 283 -13.04 8.86 -41.81
CA PHE A 283 -12.04 9.59 -41.03
C PHE A 283 -12.68 10.74 -40.24
N THR A 284 -12.49 10.79 -38.93
CA THR A 284 -12.43 12.03 -38.13
C THR A 284 -11.62 11.81 -36.86
N THR A 285 -10.80 12.80 -36.52
CA THR A 285 -9.86 12.90 -35.39
C THR A 285 -10.52 12.87 -34.00
N GLN A 286 -9.75 12.38 -33.00
CA GLN A 286 -9.81 12.63 -31.54
C GLN A 286 -10.22 11.46 -30.63
N HIS A 287 -9.40 11.32 -29.57
CA HIS A 287 -9.51 10.49 -28.36
C HIS A 287 -9.72 8.98 -28.54
N SER A 288 -8.66 8.21 -28.26
CA SER A 288 -8.75 6.77 -28.02
C SER A 288 -9.77 6.48 -26.92
N PRO A 289 -10.73 5.56 -27.13
CA PRO A 289 -11.64 5.14 -26.07
C PRO A 289 -10.82 4.48 -24.97
N ALA A 290 -11.21 4.69 -23.71
CA ALA A 290 -10.69 3.97 -22.58
C ALA A 290 -10.81 2.46 -22.87
N ASP A 291 -9.68 1.82 -23.11
CA ASP A 291 -9.52 0.40 -23.40
C ASP A 291 -10.29 -0.41 -22.35
N GLU A 292 -11.04 -1.44 -22.77
CA GLU A 292 -11.83 -2.33 -21.92
C GLU A 292 -10.92 -3.03 -20.89
N ARG A 293 -10.65 -2.35 -19.78
CA ARG A 293 -9.74 -2.85 -18.75
C ARG A 293 -10.43 -3.97 -17.99
N GLN A 294 -9.85 -5.17 -18.05
CA GLN A 294 -10.28 -6.31 -17.24
C GLN A 294 -10.26 -5.91 -15.75
N PRO A 295 -11.35 -6.13 -14.99
CA PRO A 295 -11.44 -5.69 -13.60
C PRO A 295 -10.35 -6.34 -12.76
N ILE A 296 -9.71 -5.55 -11.87
CA ILE A 296 -8.43 -5.94 -11.28
C ILE A 296 -8.54 -7.12 -10.34
N LEU A 297 -9.71 -7.41 -9.73
CA LEU A 297 -10.05 -8.71 -9.13
C LEU A 297 -11.41 -8.71 -8.43
N LEU A 298 -11.85 -9.93 -8.09
CA LEU A 298 -12.97 -10.35 -7.24
C LEU A 298 -14.30 -10.46 -8.00
N SER A 299 -14.56 -11.64 -8.59
CA SER A 299 -15.95 -12.07 -8.77
C SER A 299 -16.59 -12.25 -7.39
N GLU A 300 -17.89 -11.99 -7.28
CA GLU A 300 -18.66 -12.26 -6.07
C GLU A 300 -18.40 -13.69 -5.57
N ASP A 301 -18.25 -14.66 -6.48
CA ASP A 301 -17.93 -16.05 -6.16
C ASP A 301 -16.62 -16.25 -5.38
N ILE A 302 -15.59 -15.43 -5.62
CA ILE A 302 -14.32 -15.51 -4.87
C ILE A 302 -14.48 -14.85 -3.51
N LEU A 303 -15.22 -13.75 -3.42
CA LEU A 303 -15.49 -13.06 -2.16
C LEU A 303 -16.36 -13.90 -1.22
N ASP A 304 -17.36 -14.55 -1.79
CA ASP A 304 -18.33 -15.36 -1.07
C ASP A 304 -17.72 -16.63 -0.46
N GLN A 305 -16.64 -17.16 -1.03
CA GLN A 305 -15.90 -18.30 -0.48
C GLN A 305 -15.29 -18.02 0.90
N PHE A 306 -15.10 -16.74 1.23
CA PHE A 306 -14.46 -16.33 2.48
C PHE A 306 -15.43 -15.73 3.50
N SER A 307 -16.73 -15.62 3.17
CA SER A 307 -17.76 -15.11 4.07
C SER A 307 -17.73 -15.85 5.43
N LEU A 308 -17.43 -15.11 6.50
CA LEU A 308 -17.35 -15.60 7.87
C LEU A 308 -18.76 -15.64 8.46
N GLY A 309 -19.51 -16.70 8.13
CA GLY A 309 -20.85 -16.94 8.64
C GLY A 309 -21.62 -17.93 7.77
N MET A 310 -22.49 -18.73 8.39
CA MET A 310 -23.42 -19.57 7.64
C MET A 310 -24.32 -18.65 6.81
N LYS A 311 -24.11 -18.55 5.50
CA LYS A 311 -25.07 -17.95 4.56
C LYS A 311 -26.36 -18.78 4.67
N LEU A 312 -27.28 -18.40 5.54
CA LEU A 312 -28.67 -18.82 5.39
C LEU A 312 -29.14 -18.13 4.11
N ALA A 313 -29.70 -18.90 3.17
CA ALA A 313 -30.12 -18.45 1.84
C ALA A 313 -31.21 -17.34 1.84
N GLN A 314 -31.50 -16.73 2.99
CA GLN A 314 -32.54 -15.74 3.23
C GLN A 314 -32.05 -14.43 3.90
N ASP A 315 -30.77 -14.31 4.28
CA ASP A 315 -30.27 -13.07 4.87
C ASP A 315 -30.04 -12.01 3.78
N LYS A 316 -31.00 -11.09 3.64
CA LYS A 316 -30.78 -9.83 2.91
C LYS A 316 -29.65 -9.09 3.60
N GLU A 317 -28.61 -8.73 2.85
CA GLU A 317 -27.53 -7.88 3.33
C GLU A 317 -28.09 -6.62 3.98
N SER A 318 -27.59 -6.28 5.17
CA SER A 318 -27.97 -5.03 5.82
C SER A 318 -27.43 -3.86 5.00
N PRO A 319 -28.24 -2.82 4.72
CA PRO A 319 -27.77 -1.62 4.02
C PRO A 319 -26.55 -1.02 4.72
N ASN A 320 -25.48 -0.75 3.98
CA ASN A 320 -24.23 -0.19 4.49
C ASN A 320 -23.83 1.03 3.65
N SER A 321 -23.47 2.13 4.31
CA SER A 321 -23.04 3.36 3.64
C SER A 321 -21.70 3.19 2.90
N HIS A 322 -20.90 2.20 3.33
CA HIS A 322 -19.52 2.00 2.92
C HIS A 322 -18.70 3.30 2.95
N LEU A 323 -18.95 4.17 3.95
CA LEU A 323 -18.33 5.49 4.06
C LEU A 323 -16.80 5.45 3.91
N SER A 324 -16.15 4.43 4.45
CA SER A 324 -14.70 4.23 4.32
C SER A 324 -14.23 4.14 2.86
N LEU A 325 -15.00 3.49 2.00
CA LEU A 325 -14.71 3.30 0.57
C LEU A 325 -15.14 4.50 -0.27
N LEU A 326 -16.31 5.09 0.04
CA LEU A 326 -16.76 6.33 -0.61
C LEU A 326 -15.75 7.46 -0.38
N ALA A 327 -15.26 7.62 0.86
CA ALA A 327 -14.24 8.59 1.20
C ALA A 327 -12.90 8.32 0.50
N MET A 328 -12.57 7.06 0.24
CA MET A 328 -11.34 6.66 -0.46
C MET A 328 -11.38 7.16 -1.91
N VAL A 329 -12.47 6.88 -2.63
CA VAL A 329 -12.63 7.28 -4.02
C VAL A 329 -12.83 8.80 -4.16
N ASP A 330 -13.57 9.44 -3.25
CA ASP A 330 -13.66 10.91 -3.22
C ASP A 330 -12.29 11.55 -2.99
N CYS A 331 -11.48 11.03 -2.06
CA CYS A 331 -10.13 11.53 -1.81
C CYS A 331 -9.24 11.43 -3.07
N TRP A 332 -9.25 10.27 -3.73
CA TRP A 332 -8.52 10.08 -4.98
C TRP A 332 -8.98 11.04 -6.07
N ALA A 333 -10.29 11.22 -6.23
CA ALA A 333 -10.86 12.15 -7.20
C ALA A 333 -10.45 13.61 -6.93
N LYS A 334 -10.46 14.06 -5.67
CA LYS A 334 -10.07 15.42 -5.28
C LYS A 334 -8.58 15.70 -5.49
N LEU A 335 -7.74 14.67 -5.39
CA LEU A 335 -6.28 14.79 -5.57
C LEU A 335 -5.80 14.42 -6.98
N GLY A 336 -6.70 14.02 -7.88
CA GLY A 336 -6.34 13.56 -9.22
C GLY A 336 -5.51 12.27 -9.21
N ILE A 337 -5.66 11.44 -8.17
CA ILE A 337 -4.91 10.20 -8.02
C ILE A 337 -5.62 9.08 -8.78
N ARG A 338 -4.88 8.41 -9.66
CA ARG A 338 -5.30 7.18 -10.34
C ARG A 338 -4.55 5.99 -9.77
N PRO A 339 -5.04 5.35 -8.70
CA PRO A 339 -4.28 4.32 -7.98
C PRO A 339 -3.93 3.11 -8.86
N TYR A 340 -4.77 2.81 -9.86
CA TYR A 340 -4.60 1.69 -10.79
C TYR A 340 -3.45 1.85 -11.80
N GLU A 341 -3.17 3.09 -12.23
CA GLU A 341 -2.03 3.36 -13.10
C GLU A 341 -0.73 3.18 -12.31
N HIS A 342 -0.70 3.64 -11.06
CA HIS A 342 0.44 3.47 -10.16
C HIS A 342 0.65 2.01 -9.71
N LEU A 343 -0.42 1.21 -9.59
CA LEU A 343 -0.33 -0.24 -9.36
C LEU A 343 0.37 -0.98 -10.52
N ALA A 344 0.25 -0.53 -11.77
CA ALA A 344 0.95 -1.17 -12.89
C ALA A 344 2.47 -1.01 -12.76
N VAL A 345 2.93 0.08 -12.16
CA VAL A 345 4.35 0.38 -11.95
C VAL A 345 4.91 -0.47 -10.81
N ALA A 346 4.26 -0.42 -9.65
CA ALA A 346 4.81 -0.83 -8.35
C ALA A 346 3.84 -1.70 -7.51
N GLY A 347 2.78 -2.22 -8.11
CA GLY A 347 1.72 -2.94 -7.40
C GLY A 347 2.18 -4.28 -6.85
N THR A 348 1.76 -4.56 -5.62
CA THR A 348 1.87 -5.87 -4.99
C THR A 348 0.49 -6.53 -4.94
N PRO A 349 0.38 -7.87 -4.86
CA PRO A 349 -0.91 -8.56 -4.73
C PRO A 349 -1.76 -8.05 -3.56
N VAL A 350 -1.11 -7.59 -2.48
CA VAL A 350 -1.77 -7.00 -1.32
C VAL A 350 -2.43 -5.65 -1.67
N PHE A 351 -1.71 -4.77 -2.37
CA PHE A 351 -2.25 -3.47 -2.77
C PHE A 351 -3.34 -3.60 -3.83
N MET A 352 -3.23 -4.59 -4.73
CA MET A 352 -4.28 -4.93 -5.68
C MET A 352 -5.57 -5.34 -4.97
N LEU A 353 -5.48 -6.22 -3.95
CA LEU A 353 -6.63 -6.60 -3.13
C LEU A 353 -7.29 -5.36 -2.50
N TRP A 354 -6.51 -4.47 -1.90
CA TRP A 354 -7.07 -3.33 -1.18
C TRP A 354 -7.77 -2.33 -2.09
N ILE A 355 -7.16 -2.03 -3.24
CA ILE A 355 -7.75 -1.12 -4.22
C ILE A 355 -8.94 -1.79 -4.94
N GLY A 356 -8.90 -3.11 -5.13
CA GLY A 356 -10.01 -3.89 -5.70
C GLY A 356 -11.29 -3.85 -4.87
N VAL A 357 -11.21 -3.66 -3.54
CA VAL A 357 -12.40 -3.48 -2.68
C VAL A 357 -13.17 -2.21 -3.04
N ALA A 358 -12.47 -1.11 -3.35
CA ALA A 358 -13.13 0.11 -3.81
C ALA A 358 -13.69 -0.08 -5.22
N GLU A 359 -12.95 -0.73 -6.12
CA GLU A 359 -13.42 -1.05 -7.46
C GLU A 359 -14.71 -1.89 -7.43
N TYR A 360 -14.79 -2.88 -6.54
CA TYR A 360 -15.96 -3.75 -6.39
C TYR A 360 -17.23 -2.92 -6.13
N LEU A 361 -17.19 -2.01 -5.15
CA LEU A 361 -18.32 -1.14 -4.84
C LEU A 361 -18.68 -0.23 -6.01
N PHE A 362 -17.67 0.39 -6.63
CA PHE A 362 -17.88 1.40 -7.67
C PHE A 362 -18.14 0.82 -9.06
N ARG A 363 -17.86 -0.45 -9.30
CA ARG A 363 -18.15 -1.10 -10.59
C ARG A 363 -19.65 -1.21 -10.80
N SER A 364 -20.43 -1.55 -9.76
CA SER A 364 -21.87 -1.72 -9.87
C SER A 364 -22.63 -0.42 -9.56
N PRO A 365 -23.39 0.15 -10.53
CA PRO A 365 -24.20 1.34 -10.26
C PRO A 365 -25.28 1.10 -9.19
N SER A 366 -25.78 -0.14 -9.06
CA SER A 366 -26.77 -0.50 -8.05
C SER A 366 -26.18 -0.54 -6.64
N LEU A 367 -24.95 -1.04 -6.48
CA LEU A 367 -24.25 -1.02 -5.19
C LEU A 367 -23.93 0.41 -4.75
N VAL A 368 -23.46 1.26 -5.66
CA VAL A 368 -23.22 2.69 -5.37
C VAL A 368 -24.52 3.39 -4.94
N SER A 369 -25.62 3.16 -5.67
CA SER A 369 -26.93 3.72 -5.32
C SER A 369 -27.42 3.23 -3.96
N SER A 370 -27.23 1.94 -3.66
CA SER A 370 -27.57 1.35 -2.36
C SER A 370 -26.75 1.96 -1.22
N ALA A 371 -25.45 2.19 -1.42
CA ALA A 371 -24.57 2.82 -0.44
C ALA A 371 -24.97 4.28 -0.16
N ILE A 372 -25.33 5.05 -1.20
CA ILE A 372 -25.85 6.42 -1.03
C ILE A 372 -27.16 6.39 -0.23
N ALA A 373 -28.11 5.53 -0.61
CA ALA A 373 -29.41 5.40 0.08
C ALA A 373 -29.25 4.95 1.54
N ALA A 374 -28.34 4.01 1.82
CA ALA A 374 -27.99 3.60 3.17
C ALA A 374 -27.37 4.75 3.96
N GLY A 375 -26.43 5.51 3.39
CA GLY A 375 -25.84 6.67 4.04
C GLY A 375 -26.87 7.73 4.48
N LEU A 376 -27.95 7.91 3.72
CA LEU A 376 -29.03 8.86 4.03
C LEU A 376 -30.02 8.29 5.06
N SER A 377 -30.48 7.05 4.86
CA SER A 377 -31.62 6.48 5.61
C SER A 377 -31.23 5.60 6.79
N ASP A 378 -30.07 4.94 6.78
CA ASP A 378 -29.72 3.94 7.77
C ASP A 378 -29.33 4.58 9.11
N ARG A 379 -30.02 4.18 10.17
CA ARG A 379 -29.72 4.62 11.53
C ARG A 379 -28.91 3.59 12.31
N ILE A 380 -28.73 2.38 11.77
CA ILE A 380 -28.06 1.27 12.46
C ILE A 380 -26.54 1.40 12.39
N HIS A 381 -25.97 1.70 11.21
CA HIS A 381 -24.51 1.89 11.05
C HIS A 381 -24.06 3.33 11.31
N ARG A 382 -24.98 4.27 11.53
CA ARG A 382 -24.63 5.67 11.75
C ARG A 382 -23.72 5.91 12.96
N PRO A 383 -23.87 5.22 14.11
CA PRO A 383 -22.89 5.31 15.20
C PRO A 383 -21.50 4.84 14.79
N ASP A 384 -21.40 3.78 13.97
CA ASP A 384 -20.11 3.30 13.45
C ASP A 384 -19.46 4.34 12.52
N ASP A 385 -20.26 5.00 11.67
CA ASP A 385 -19.78 6.09 10.79
C ASP A 385 -19.30 7.32 11.60
N VAL A 386 -19.91 7.61 12.75
CA VAL A 386 -19.43 8.68 13.66
C VAL A 386 -18.05 8.33 14.20
N GLU A 387 -17.88 7.14 14.78
CA GLU A 387 -16.60 6.67 15.32
C GLU A 387 -15.53 6.64 14.22
N PHE A 388 -15.91 6.24 13.01
CA PHE A 388 -15.05 6.24 11.84
C PHE A 388 -14.52 7.64 11.49
N VAL A 389 -15.40 8.65 11.39
CA VAL A 389 -15.02 10.03 11.06
C VAL A 389 -14.18 10.66 12.17
N VAL A 390 -14.48 10.36 13.45
CA VAL A 390 -13.65 10.77 14.59
C VAL A 390 -12.26 10.13 14.49
N ALA A 391 -12.19 8.83 14.22
CA ALA A 391 -10.94 8.11 14.08
C ALA A 391 -10.09 8.64 12.92
N ALA A 392 -10.69 8.92 11.76
CA ALA A 392 -10.03 9.45 10.58
C ALA A 392 -9.42 10.84 10.83
N ARG A 393 -10.14 11.73 11.51
CA ARG A 393 -9.59 13.02 11.93
C ARG A 393 -8.44 12.87 12.92
N GLY A 394 -8.58 11.98 13.91
CA GLY A 394 -7.50 11.73 14.87
C GLY A 394 -6.22 11.18 14.23
N TRP A 395 -6.33 10.31 13.22
CA TRP A 395 -5.17 9.87 12.43
C TRP A 395 -4.57 11.00 11.59
N SER A 396 -5.40 11.83 10.96
CA SER A 396 -4.93 13.01 10.23
C SER A 396 -4.20 14.02 11.14
N GLU A 397 -4.71 14.28 12.33
CA GLU A 397 -4.06 15.13 13.32
C GLU A 397 -2.72 14.53 13.75
N CYS A 398 -2.70 13.24 14.09
CA CYS A 398 -1.48 12.52 14.43
C CYS A 398 -0.39 12.64 13.37
N VAL A 399 -0.78 12.54 12.11
CA VAL A 399 0.14 12.70 10.98
C VAL A 399 0.60 14.15 10.82
N THR A 400 -0.32 15.10 10.95
CA THR A 400 -0.02 16.54 10.82
C THR A 400 0.99 17.01 11.86
N PHE A 401 0.93 16.49 13.09
CA PHE A 401 1.89 16.83 14.13
C PHE A 401 3.23 16.09 14.01
N GLY A 402 3.33 15.03 13.20
CA GLY A 402 4.59 14.34 12.94
C GLY A 402 5.16 13.55 14.13
N ASN A 403 4.37 13.27 15.17
CA ASN A 403 4.87 12.64 16.41
C ASN A 403 4.81 11.10 16.33
N PHE A 404 6.00 10.47 16.25
CA PHE A 404 6.15 9.01 16.20
C PHE A 404 5.63 8.30 17.45
N ASP A 405 5.85 8.84 18.65
CA ASP A 405 5.40 8.23 19.89
C ASP A 405 3.87 8.24 20.00
N TRP A 406 3.24 9.33 19.56
CA TRP A 406 1.78 9.42 19.54
C TRP A 406 1.17 8.46 18.52
N TYR A 407 1.78 8.36 17.33
CA TYR A 407 1.39 7.38 16.31
C TYR A 407 1.50 5.95 16.85
N ARG A 408 2.64 5.63 17.47
CA ARG A 408 2.90 4.33 18.09
C ARG A 408 1.83 3.98 19.11
N LYS A 409 1.57 4.87 20.07
CA LYS A 409 0.59 4.63 21.13
C LYS A 409 -0.80 4.37 20.56
N ARG A 410 -1.26 5.19 19.61
CA ARG A 410 -2.56 5.03 18.95
C ARG A 410 -2.67 3.70 18.20
N PHE A 411 -1.59 3.29 17.53
CA PHE A 411 -1.52 2.02 16.81
C PHE A 411 -1.53 0.83 17.76
N GLU A 412 -0.60 0.78 18.71
CA GLU A 412 -0.42 -0.34 19.65
C GLU A 412 -1.65 -0.56 20.50
N GLU A 413 -2.28 0.51 21.00
CA GLU A 413 -3.55 0.42 21.69
C GLU A 413 -4.62 -0.30 20.84
N THR A 414 -4.78 0.09 19.58
CA THR A 414 -5.73 -0.57 18.68
C THR A 414 -5.32 -2.00 18.35
N ALA A 415 -4.03 -2.27 18.20
CA ALA A 415 -3.51 -3.62 17.97
C ALA A 415 -3.77 -4.54 19.16
N ASP A 416 -3.60 -4.06 20.39
CA ASP A 416 -3.82 -4.83 21.62
C ASP A 416 -5.27 -5.31 21.72
N PHE A 417 -6.22 -4.47 21.32
CA PHE A 417 -7.64 -4.84 21.24
C PHE A 417 -7.86 -6.03 20.29
N PHE A 418 -7.16 -6.09 19.15
CA PHE A 418 -7.29 -7.17 18.18
C PHE A 418 -6.36 -8.37 18.41
N SER A 419 -5.47 -8.30 19.40
CA SER A 419 -4.47 -9.34 19.66
C SER A 419 -5.04 -10.77 19.73
N PRO A 420 -6.24 -11.04 20.30
CA PRO A 420 -6.80 -12.40 20.35
C PRO A 420 -7.29 -12.92 18.99
N ARG A 421 -7.35 -12.07 17.96
CA ARG A 421 -7.92 -12.37 16.63
C ARG A 421 -6.85 -12.49 15.54
N PHE A 422 -5.61 -12.11 15.82
CA PHE A 422 -4.54 -12.06 14.80
C PHE A 422 -4.19 -13.43 14.21
N GLU A 423 -4.18 -14.51 15.01
CA GLU A 423 -3.83 -15.84 14.49
C GLU A 423 -4.83 -16.33 13.44
N GLU A 424 -6.12 -16.22 13.74
CA GLU A 424 -7.21 -16.60 12.84
C GLU A 424 -7.20 -15.73 11.57
N ALA A 425 -7.11 -14.41 11.73
CA ALA A 425 -7.07 -13.47 10.62
C ALA A 425 -5.87 -13.68 9.70
N THR A 426 -4.70 -14.03 10.26
CA THR A 426 -3.49 -14.32 9.47
C THR A 426 -3.69 -15.56 8.59
N LYS A 427 -4.29 -16.63 9.14
CA LYS A 427 -4.60 -17.86 8.39
C LYS A 427 -5.61 -17.57 7.27
N LEU A 428 -6.67 -16.82 7.55
CA LEU A 428 -7.69 -16.46 6.57
C LEU A 428 -7.13 -15.56 5.46
N GLY A 429 -6.46 -14.47 5.82
CA GLY A 429 -5.83 -13.55 4.87
C GLY A 429 -4.79 -14.21 3.99
N GLY A 430 -4.03 -15.19 4.51
CA GLY A 430 -3.11 -16.01 3.73
C GLY A 430 -3.82 -16.84 2.64
N ARG A 431 -4.96 -17.47 2.97
CA ARG A 431 -5.77 -18.21 1.99
C ARG A 431 -6.35 -17.29 0.91
N MET A 432 -6.85 -16.12 1.29
CA MET A 432 -7.41 -15.13 0.36
C MET A 432 -6.38 -14.66 -0.66
N ILE A 433 -5.17 -14.26 -0.21
CA ILE A 433 -4.10 -13.80 -1.11
C ILE A 433 -3.68 -14.91 -2.07
N LYS A 434 -3.58 -16.15 -1.58
CA LYS A 434 -3.23 -17.29 -2.41
C LYS A 434 -4.28 -17.54 -3.51
N ALA A 435 -5.56 -17.54 -3.16
CA ALA A 435 -6.65 -17.71 -4.12
C ALA A 435 -6.66 -16.59 -5.19
N ILE A 436 -6.36 -15.37 -4.78
CA ILE A 436 -6.22 -14.23 -5.68
C ILE A 436 -5.06 -14.41 -6.65
N GLN A 437 -3.89 -14.80 -6.16
CA GLN A 437 -2.70 -15.05 -6.99
C GLN A 437 -2.94 -16.18 -8.00
N GLU A 438 -3.61 -17.25 -7.58
CA GLU A 438 -3.99 -18.37 -8.44
C GLU A 438 -5.02 -17.94 -9.51
N GLY A 439 -6.00 -17.12 -9.14
CA GLY A 439 -6.99 -16.57 -10.08
C GLY A 439 -6.39 -15.65 -11.16
N GLN A 440 -5.36 -14.87 -10.81
CA GLN A 440 -4.62 -14.01 -11.77
C GLN A 440 -3.73 -14.82 -12.72
N ALA A 441 -3.14 -15.93 -12.25
CA ALA A 441 -2.32 -16.80 -13.09
C ALA A 441 -3.14 -17.51 -14.18
N VAL A 442 -4.39 -17.89 -13.87
CA VAL A 442 -5.30 -18.54 -14.82
C VAL A 442 -5.80 -17.57 -15.92
N THR A 443 -5.90 -16.28 -15.60
CA THR A 443 -6.34 -15.24 -16.56
C THR A 443 -5.19 -14.73 -17.43
N SER A 444 -3.94 -14.80 -16.98
CA SER A 444 -2.75 -14.39 -17.77
C SER A 444 -2.30 -15.43 -18.80
N HIS A 445 -2.86 -16.65 -18.76
CA HIS A 445 -2.55 -17.76 -19.68
C HIS A 445 -3.66 -18.03 -20.73
N LYS A 446 -4.67 -17.16 -20.82
CA LYS A 446 -5.65 -17.12 -21.90
C LYS A 446 -5.46 -15.85 -22.70
#